data_AF-A0A412IEN8-F1
#
_entry.id   AF-A0A412IEN8-F1
#
_cell.length_a   1.000
_cell.length_b   1.000
_cell.length_c   1.000
_cell.angle_alpha   90.00
_cell.angle_beta   90.00
_cell.angle_gamma   90.00
#
_symmetry.space_group_name_H-M   'P 1'
#
loop_
_entity.id
_entity.type
_entity.pdbx_description
1 polymer ?
#
loop_
_entity_poly.entity_id
_entity_poly.type
_entity_poly.pdbx_seq_one_letter_code
_entity_poly.pdbx_strand_id
1 'polypeptide(L)'
;MGVINSSRLRSCRGEKLNLNIFYDCPNTTISFAADSQCTSIYAETSGTDENGEDVILNYMDYNVKFGNFVIPDSVKTIGEYAFSGSDITSLTFGKNSKCTKIESNAFDSCMKLSSVKLPASLTSIEEFAFYGCSKLASVVIDPAAKIKVLSSYLFWECTSLKSFTVPAGVTKIELNVFQDVGHWHL
;
A
#
# COMPACT_ATOMS: atom_id res chain seq x y z
N MET A 1 -21.76 -12.93 -4.48
CA MET A 1 -20.77 -11.87 -4.75
C MET A 1 -21.38 -10.57 -4.26
N GLY A 2 -21.07 -10.16 -3.03
CA GLY A 2 -21.57 -8.90 -2.49
C GLY A 2 -20.68 -7.76 -2.99
N VAL A 3 -21.25 -6.75 -3.62
CA VAL A 3 -20.56 -5.49 -3.89
C VAL A 3 -20.92 -4.57 -2.74
N ILE A 4 -19.97 -4.26 -1.86
CA ILE A 4 -20.20 -3.20 -0.87
C ILE A 4 -20.12 -1.88 -1.62
N ASN A 5 -21.29 -1.30 -1.87
CA ASN A 5 -21.42 0.01 -2.47
C ASN A 5 -20.95 1.06 -1.45
N SER A 6 -20.03 1.93 -1.86
CA SER A 6 -19.30 2.88 -1.01
C SER A 6 -20.19 3.82 -0.16
N SER A 7 -21.48 3.93 -0.48
CA SER A 7 -22.47 4.70 0.29
C SER A 7 -22.76 4.12 1.68
N ARG A 8 -22.44 2.84 1.93
CA ARG A 8 -22.60 2.18 3.25
C ARG A 8 -21.31 2.11 4.07
N LEU A 9 -20.16 2.38 3.46
CA LEU A 9 -18.86 2.52 4.16
C LEU A 9 -18.59 4.00 4.42
N ARG A 10 -19.35 4.60 5.35
CA ARG A 10 -19.01 5.92 5.92
C ARG A 10 -17.82 5.80 6.89
N SER A 11 -16.75 5.10 6.49
CA SER A 11 -15.83 4.46 7.44
C SER A 11 -14.54 5.24 7.74
N CYS A 12 -14.37 6.45 7.21
CA CYS A 12 -13.34 7.36 7.75
C CYS A 12 -13.92 8.04 9.01
N ARG A 13 -14.08 7.29 10.11
CA ARG A 13 -14.51 7.86 11.41
C ARG A 13 -13.28 8.59 11.98
N GLY A 14 -13.17 9.90 11.73
CA GLY A 14 -12.06 10.72 12.24
C GLY A 14 -10.82 10.77 11.34
N GLU A 15 -10.98 11.14 10.07
CA GLU A 15 -9.93 11.33 9.04
C GLU A 15 -9.13 10.09 8.61
N LYS A 16 -9.24 8.96 9.30
CA LYS A 16 -8.49 7.75 8.97
C LYS A 16 -9.40 6.60 8.55
N LEU A 17 -9.00 5.86 7.52
CA LEU A 17 -9.62 4.60 7.11
C LEU A 17 -8.86 3.44 7.76
N ASN A 18 -9.46 2.81 8.76
CA ASN A 18 -9.00 1.52 9.27
C ASN A 18 -9.52 0.44 8.33
N LEU A 19 -8.62 -0.34 7.73
CA LEU A 19 -8.98 -1.43 6.83
C LEU A 19 -9.47 -2.69 7.59
N ASN A 20 -9.28 -2.78 8.91
CA ASN A 20 -9.78 -3.89 9.73
C ASN A 20 -11.30 -3.98 9.75
N ILE A 21 -12.01 -2.92 9.37
CA ILE A 21 -13.49 -2.92 9.19
C ILE A 21 -13.97 -3.93 8.15
N PHE A 22 -13.06 -4.52 7.36
CA PHE A 22 -13.35 -5.50 6.33
C PHE A 22 -13.09 -6.95 6.76
N TYR A 23 -12.72 -7.19 8.02
CA TYR A 23 -12.35 -8.51 8.55
C TYR A 23 -13.43 -9.58 8.26
N ASP A 24 -14.72 -9.30 8.46
CA ASP A 24 -15.82 -10.25 8.20
C ASP A 24 -16.41 -10.18 6.77
N CYS A 25 -15.64 -9.71 5.78
CA CYS A 25 -16.11 -9.53 4.39
C CYS A 25 -15.40 -10.44 3.36
N PRO A 26 -15.39 -11.78 3.52
CA PRO A 26 -14.67 -12.66 2.62
C PRO A 26 -15.22 -12.60 1.19
N ASN A 27 -14.34 -12.61 0.19
CA ASN A 27 -14.69 -12.57 -1.25
C ASN A 27 -15.46 -11.32 -1.72
N THR A 28 -15.32 -10.20 -1.01
CA THR A 28 -15.91 -8.92 -1.41
C THR A 28 -14.92 -8.10 -2.24
N THR A 29 -15.36 -7.63 -3.41
CA THR A 29 -14.62 -6.61 -4.17
C THR A 29 -14.93 -5.25 -3.59
N ILE A 30 -13.91 -4.57 -3.06
CA ILE A 30 -14.07 -3.23 -2.48
C ILE A 30 -13.44 -2.20 -3.42
N SER A 31 -14.30 -1.36 -4.01
CA SER A 31 -13.89 -0.17 -4.75
C SER A 31 -14.12 1.05 -3.86
N PHE A 32 -13.04 1.65 -3.36
CA PHE A 32 -13.14 2.86 -2.54
C PHE A 32 -13.17 4.10 -3.42
N ALA A 33 -14.16 4.95 -3.19
CA ALA A 33 -13.97 6.39 -3.33
C ALA A 33 -13.90 6.89 -1.88
N ALA A 34 -12.70 7.05 -1.31
CA ALA A 34 -12.63 7.63 0.02
C ALA A 34 -13.24 9.02 -0.02
N ASP A 35 -13.97 9.35 1.05
CA ASP A 35 -14.42 10.70 1.31
C ASP A 35 -13.22 11.65 1.28
N SER A 36 -13.42 12.86 0.77
CA SER A 36 -12.50 14.00 0.83
C SER A 36 -11.84 14.23 2.20
N GLN A 37 -12.46 13.75 3.27
CA GLN A 37 -11.96 13.85 4.64
C GLN A 37 -10.93 12.78 5.03
N CYS A 38 -10.76 11.72 4.23
CA CYS A 38 -9.84 10.65 4.55
C CYS A 38 -8.40 11.02 4.20
N THR A 39 -7.56 11.19 5.22
CA THR A 39 -6.17 11.62 5.11
C THR A 39 -5.17 10.48 5.29
N SER A 40 -5.57 9.35 5.90
CA SER A 40 -4.72 8.18 6.07
C SER A 40 -5.47 6.86 5.87
N ILE A 41 -4.77 5.84 5.36
CA ILE A 41 -5.23 4.45 5.31
C ILE A 41 -4.30 3.62 6.19
N TYR A 42 -4.83 2.76 7.05
CA TYR A 42 -4.03 1.97 7.99
C TYR A 42 -4.72 0.64 8.35
N ALA A 43 -3.94 -0.29 8.90
CA ALA A 43 -4.42 -1.49 9.57
C ALA A 43 -4.04 -1.37 11.06
N GLU A 44 -4.95 -1.62 11.99
CA GLU A 44 -4.56 -1.70 13.41
C GLU A 44 -3.97 -3.07 13.69
N THR A 45 -2.71 -3.12 14.15
CA THR A 45 -2.08 -4.34 14.68
C THR A 45 -2.58 -4.66 16.09
N SER A 46 -3.23 -3.70 16.75
CA SER A 46 -3.95 -3.82 18.00
C SER A 46 -5.17 -2.89 17.94
N GLY A 47 -6.37 -3.46 17.85
CA GLY A 47 -7.63 -2.72 17.97
C GLY A 47 -8.38 -3.23 19.19
N THR A 48 -9.08 -2.36 19.91
CA THR A 48 -9.98 -2.86 20.95
C THR A 48 -11.28 -3.35 20.33
N ASP A 49 -11.84 -4.47 20.78
CA ASP A 49 -13.20 -4.87 20.37
C ASP A 49 -14.26 -3.83 20.79
N GLU A 50 -15.53 -4.09 20.49
CA GLU A 50 -16.64 -3.23 20.93
C GLU A 50 -16.75 -3.07 22.47
N ASN A 51 -16.01 -3.89 23.23
CA ASN A 51 -15.94 -3.88 24.68
C ASN A 51 -14.70 -3.16 25.22
N GLY A 52 -13.80 -2.68 24.35
CA GLY A 52 -12.57 -2.00 24.79
C GLY A 52 -11.42 -2.95 25.13
N GLU A 53 -11.51 -4.24 24.79
CA GLU A 53 -10.46 -5.23 25.05
C GLU A 53 -9.47 -5.30 23.89
N ASP A 54 -8.16 -5.24 24.19
CA ASP A 54 -7.09 -5.31 23.18
C ASP A 54 -7.18 -6.60 22.36
N VAL A 55 -7.70 -6.50 21.13
CA VAL A 55 -7.64 -7.54 20.11
C VAL A 55 -6.41 -7.27 19.25
N ILE A 56 -5.45 -8.18 19.31
CA ILE A 56 -4.38 -8.26 18.30
C ILE A 56 -5.04 -8.75 17.00
N LEU A 57 -5.53 -7.81 16.19
CA LEU A 57 -5.96 -8.09 14.82
C LEU A 57 -4.69 -8.25 13.99
N ASN A 58 -4.04 -9.41 14.13
CA ASN A 58 -2.96 -9.80 13.26
C ASN A 58 -3.52 -9.95 11.84
N TYR A 59 -3.03 -9.10 10.94
CA TYR A 59 -3.26 -9.12 9.49
C TYR A 59 -4.69 -8.79 9.06
N MET A 60 -4.81 -8.04 7.95
CA MET A 60 -6.02 -8.09 7.13
C MET A 60 -6.37 -9.55 6.92
N ASP A 61 -7.62 -9.96 7.17
CA ASP A 61 -8.05 -11.30 6.79
C ASP A 61 -7.76 -11.46 5.28
N TYR A 62 -6.86 -12.39 4.95
CA TYR A 62 -6.34 -12.66 3.60
C TYR A 62 -7.44 -12.97 2.57
N ASN A 63 -8.69 -13.06 3.01
CA ASN A 63 -9.86 -13.32 2.20
C ASN A 63 -10.54 -12.06 1.61
N VAL A 64 -10.10 -10.85 1.96
CA VAL A 64 -10.61 -9.60 1.35
C VAL A 64 -9.93 -9.33 0.01
N LYS A 65 -10.71 -9.29 -1.08
CA LYS A 65 -10.21 -9.20 -2.46
C LYS A 65 -10.36 -7.79 -3.03
N PHE A 66 -9.29 -7.02 -3.06
CA PHE A 66 -9.35 -5.63 -3.53
C PHE A 66 -9.26 -5.49 -5.07
N GLY A 67 -8.66 -6.43 -5.79
CA GLY A 67 -8.47 -6.28 -7.23
C GLY A 67 -7.62 -5.05 -7.56
N ASN A 68 -8.15 -4.09 -8.33
CA ASN A 68 -7.48 -2.80 -8.56
C ASN A 68 -7.87 -1.81 -7.46
N PHE A 69 -6.89 -1.29 -6.73
CA PHE A 69 -7.10 -0.29 -5.70
C PHE A 69 -6.68 1.11 -6.19
N VAL A 70 -7.55 2.10 -5.99
CA VAL A 70 -7.25 3.51 -6.27
C VAL A 70 -7.15 4.25 -4.93
N ILE A 71 -5.96 4.75 -4.61
CA ILE A 71 -5.72 5.63 -3.46
C ILE A 71 -6.32 7.01 -3.76
N PRO A 72 -7.29 7.49 -2.97
CA PRO A 72 -7.98 8.74 -3.25
C PRO A 72 -7.11 9.98 -3.09
N ASP A 73 -7.48 11.07 -3.77
CA ASP A 73 -6.68 12.31 -3.83
C ASP A 73 -6.39 12.92 -2.45
N SER A 74 -7.26 12.70 -1.46
CA SER A 74 -7.15 13.27 -0.11
C SER A 74 -6.13 12.55 0.78
N VAL A 75 -5.77 11.31 0.46
CA VAL A 75 -4.88 10.50 1.30
C VAL A 75 -3.47 11.08 1.25
N LYS A 76 -2.92 11.38 2.43
CA LYS A 76 -1.55 11.88 2.65
C LYS A 76 -0.58 10.76 3.02
N THR A 77 -1.07 9.76 3.76
CA THR A 77 -0.24 8.68 4.29
C THR A 77 -0.89 7.32 4.08
N ILE A 78 -0.10 6.37 3.59
CA ILE A 78 -0.41 4.93 3.67
C ILE A 78 0.38 4.40 4.85
N GLY A 79 -0.33 4.01 5.90
CA GLY A 79 0.23 3.66 7.19
C GLY A 79 0.94 2.32 7.22
N GLU A 80 1.64 2.09 8.32
CA GLU A 80 2.35 0.84 8.57
C GLU A 80 1.41 -0.37 8.41
N TYR A 81 1.87 -1.41 7.72
CA TYR A 81 1.12 -2.63 7.42
C TYR A 81 -0.26 -2.45 6.76
N ALA A 82 -0.62 -1.27 6.24
CA ALA A 82 -1.98 -0.96 5.79
C ALA A 82 -2.57 -2.01 4.83
N PHE A 83 -1.76 -2.48 3.89
CA PHE A 83 -2.11 -3.50 2.90
C PHE A 83 -1.22 -4.74 3.03
N SER A 84 -0.57 -4.98 4.17
CA SER A 84 0.26 -6.18 4.34
C SER A 84 -0.56 -7.45 4.12
N GLY A 85 -0.02 -8.37 3.32
CA GLY A 85 -0.66 -9.63 2.91
C GLY A 85 -1.86 -9.46 1.96
N SER A 86 -2.14 -8.25 1.48
CA SER A 86 -3.35 -7.97 0.71
C SER A 86 -3.34 -8.62 -0.69
N ASP A 87 -4.55 -8.97 -1.15
CA ASP A 87 -4.84 -9.53 -2.47
C ASP A 87 -4.93 -8.46 -3.59
N ILE A 88 -4.45 -7.23 -3.34
CA ILE A 88 -4.38 -6.18 -4.37
C ILE A 88 -3.57 -6.66 -5.58
N THR A 89 -4.07 -6.36 -6.78
CA THR A 89 -3.45 -6.75 -8.06
C THR A 89 -2.74 -5.59 -8.75
N SER A 90 -3.24 -4.37 -8.52
CA SER A 90 -2.64 -3.13 -8.99
C SER A 90 -2.98 -2.00 -8.02
N LEU A 91 -2.02 -1.10 -7.83
CA LEU A 91 -2.15 0.10 -7.01
C LEU A 91 -2.00 1.34 -7.89
N THR A 92 -3.02 2.20 -7.85
CA THR A 92 -3.00 3.50 -8.53
C THR A 92 -3.39 4.60 -7.55
N PHE A 93 -3.04 5.83 -7.87
CA PHE A 93 -3.40 7.01 -7.09
C PHE A 93 -4.30 7.89 -7.94
N GLY A 94 -5.19 8.64 -7.29
CA GLY A 94 -5.98 9.66 -7.97
C GLY A 94 -5.09 10.71 -8.64
N LYS A 95 -5.65 11.39 -9.65
CA LYS A 95 -4.91 12.31 -10.53
C LYS A 95 -4.26 13.47 -9.76
N ASN A 96 -4.84 13.89 -8.63
CA ASN A 96 -4.32 14.97 -7.80
C ASN A 96 -3.91 14.44 -6.42
N SER A 97 -3.31 13.25 -6.39
CA SER A 97 -2.88 12.61 -5.16
C SER A 97 -2.09 13.57 -4.26
N LYS A 98 -2.46 13.59 -2.98
CA LYS A 98 -1.73 14.29 -1.92
C LYS A 98 -0.88 13.33 -1.09
N CYS A 99 -0.67 12.10 -1.56
CA CYS A 99 0.05 11.08 -0.81
C CYS A 99 1.53 11.43 -0.77
N THR A 100 2.03 11.79 0.41
CA THR A 100 3.42 12.18 0.65
C THR A 100 4.23 11.04 1.25
N LYS A 101 3.59 10.10 1.94
CA LYS A 101 4.27 9.06 2.72
C LYS A 101 3.66 7.67 2.51
N ILE A 102 4.52 6.68 2.28
CA ILE A 102 4.22 5.25 2.43
C ILE A 102 5.10 4.72 3.56
N GLU A 103 4.49 4.21 4.61
CA GLU A 103 5.17 3.76 5.82
C GLU A 103 5.66 2.31 5.72
N SER A 104 6.41 1.87 6.75
CA SER A 104 7.04 0.55 6.76
C SER A 104 6.04 -0.57 6.55
N ASN A 105 6.45 -1.59 5.79
CA ASN A 105 5.63 -2.80 5.52
C ASN A 105 4.23 -2.53 4.91
N ALA A 106 3.95 -1.32 4.41
CA ALA A 106 2.61 -0.92 3.96
C ALA A 106 2.01 -1.89 2.91
N PHE A 107 2.82 -2.51 2.07
CA PHE A 107 2.43 -3.53 1.08
C PHE A 107 3.25 -4.81 1.20
N ASP A 108 3.78 -5.10 2.38
CA ASP A 108 4.50 -6.34 2.66
C ASP A 108 3.68 -7.56 2.19
N SER A 109 4.32 -8.48 1.48
CA SER A 109 3.76 -9.77 1.07
C SER A 109 2.46 -9.65 0.26
N CYS A 110 2.27 -8.55 -0.47
CA CYS A 110 1.22 -8.41 -1.48
C CYS A 110 1.51 -9.30 -2.71
N MET A 111 1.39 -10.62 -2.56
CA MET A 111 1.82 -11.62 -3.55
C MET A 111 1.05 -11.58 -4.89
N LYS A 112 -0.05 -10.81 -4.98
CA LYS A 112 -0.80 -10.59 -6.22
C LYS A 112 -0.51 -9.24 -6.89
N LEU A 113 0.19 -8.33 -6.21
CA LEU A 113 0.46 -7.00 -6.71
C LEU A 113 1.43 -7.11 -7.89
N SER A 114 0.97 -6.73 -9.07
CA SER A 114 1.72 -6.87 -10.32
C SER A 114 2.34 -5.56 -10.80
N SER A 115 1.72 -4.43 -10.46
CA SER A 115 2.17 -3.11 -10.88
C SER A 115 1.79 -2.02 -9.88
N VAL A 116 2.67 -1.04 -9.75
CA VAL A 116 2.50 0.12 -8.89
C VAL A 116 2.90 1.39 -9.65
N LYS A 117 2.06 2.42 -9.58
CA LYS A 117 2.37 3.77 -10.09
C LYS A 117 2.36 4.76 -8.93
N LEU A 118 3.53 5.23 -8.51
CA LEU A 118 3.67 6.15 -7.36
C LEU A 118 3.56 7.62 -7.80
N PRO A 119 2.85 8.48 -7.05
CA PRO A 119 2.50 9.83 -7.48
C PRO A 119 3.65 10.85 -7.29
N ALA A 120 3.57 11.97 -8.01
CA ALA A 120 4.51 13.10 -7.92
C ALA A 120 4.61 13.73 -6.52
N SER A 121 3.55 13.61 -5.70
CA SER A 121 3.52 14.17 -4.33
C SER A 121 4.41 13.41 -3.35
N LEU A 122 4.87 12.21 -3.70
CA LEU A 122 5.54 11.32 -2.76
C LEU A 122 6.92 11.85 -2.37
N THR A 123 7.17 11.91 -1.06
CA THR A 123 8.43 12.39 -0.47
C THR A 123 9.23 11.27 0.20
N SER A 124 8.56 10.21 0.66
CA SER A 124 9.21 9.10 1.36
C SER A 124 8.48 7.77 1.17
N ILE A 125 9.27 6.70 1.08
CA ILE A 125 8.82 5.30 1.14
C ILE A 125 9.74 4.61 2.15
N GLU A 126 9.17 4.05 3.20
CA GLU A 126 9.93 3.47 4.30
C GLU A 126 10.35 2.02 4.03
N GLU A 127 11.06 1.43 4.98
CA GLU A 127 11.65 0.10 4.88
C GLU A 127 10.59 -0.98 4.66
N PHE A 128 10.96 -2.05 3.94
CA PHE A 128 10.08 -3.19 3.64
C PHE A 128 8.73 -2.86 2.98
N ALA A 129 8.49 -1.64 2.50
CA ALA A 129 7.17 -1.23 2.05
C ALA A 129 6.60 -2.10 0.91
N PHE A 130 7.44 -2.74 0.09
CA PHE A 130 7.05 -3.73 -0.93
C PHE A 130 7.79 -5.07 -0.76
N TYR A 131 8.26 -5.39 0.44
CA TYR A 131 8.90 -6.67 0.74
C TYR A 131 8.01 -7.84 0.31
N GLY A 132 8.57 -8.90 -0.28
CA GLY A 132 7.84 -10.12 -0.61
C GLY A 132 6.74 -9.97 -1.68
N CYS A 133 6.64 -8.82 -2.38
CA CYS A 133 5.73 -8.62 -3.50
C CYS A 133 6.19 -9.41 -4.74
N SER A 134 6.17 -10.75 -4.66
CA SER A 134 6.80 -11.66 -5.63
C SER A 134 6.29 -11.53 -7.07
N LYS A 135 5.06 -11.03 -7.29
CA LYS A 135 4.49 -10.76 -8.62
C LYS A 135 4.72 -9.33 -9.13
N LEU A 136 5.33 -8.45 -8.34
CA LEU A 136 5.52 -7.05 -8.70
C LEU A 136 6.53 -6.95 -9.83
N ALA A 137 6.03 -6.77 -11.05
CA ALA A 137 6.84 -6.76 -12.26
C ALA A 137 7.20 -5.34 -12.72
N SER A 138 6.41 -4.34 -12.31
CA SER A 138 6.58 -2.95 -12.73
C SER A 138 6.32 -1.98 -11.59
N VAL A 139 7.32 -1.18 -11.27
CA VAL A 139 7.19 -0.03 -10.38
C VAL A 139 7.57 1.21 -11.17
N VAL A 140 6.63 2.13 -11.31
CA VAL A 140 6.84 3.42 -11.96
C VAL A 140 6.68 4.50 -10.92
N ILE A 141 7.75 5.26 -10.69
CA ILE A 141 7.72 6.44 -9.84
C ILE A 141 7.60 7.66 -10.74
N ASP A 142 6.66 8.55 -10.43
CA ASP A 142 6.53 9.82 -11.14
C ASP A 142 7.86 10.59 -11.10
N PRO A 143 8.38 11.10 -12.25
CA PRO A 143 9.65 11.81 -12.31
C PRO A 143 9.71 13.06 -11.42
N ALA A 144 8.57 13.67 -11.09
CA ALA A 144 8.48 14.83 -10.21
C ALA A 144 8.43 14.47 -8.71
N ALA A 145 8.39 13.17 -8.37
CA ALA A 145 8.44 12.71 -6.98
C ALA A 145 9.72 13.19 -6.29
N LYS A 146 9.59 13.59 -5.03
CA LYS A 146 10.68 14.21 -4.24
C LYS A 146 11.35 13.21 -3.31
N ILE A 147 11.39 11.94 -3.69
CA ILE A 147 12.00 10.87 -2.91
C ILE A 147 13.52 11.05 -2.92
N LYS A 148 14.11 11.08 -1.72
CA LYS A 148 15.57 11.24 -1.54
C LYS A 148 16.29 9.92 -1.25
N VAL A 149 15.59 8.98 -0.66
CA VAL A 149 16.16 7.71 -0.19
C VAL A 149 15.27 6.56 -0.67
N LEU A 150 15.89 5.53 -1.23
CA LEU A 150 15.27 4.21 -1.34
C LEU A 150 15.69 3.42 -0.10
N SER A 151 14.74 3.22 0.81
CA SER A 151 14.96 2.65 2.15
C SER A 151 15.33 1.17 2.11
N SER A 152 15.96 0.69 3.17
CA SER A 152 16.45 -0.68 3.25
C SER A 152 15.35 -1.71 2.95
N TYR A 153 15.71 -2.75 2.19
CA TYR A 153 14.82 -3.89 1.84
C TYR A 153 13.52 -3.53 1.10
N LEU A 154 13.42 -2.31 0.54
CA LEU A 154 12.20 -1.79 -0.07
C LEU A 154 11.53 -2.75 -1.09
N PHE A 155 12.31 -3.41 -1.94
CA PHE A 155 11.84 -4.39 -2.92
C PHE A 155 12.50 -5.78 -2.73
N TRP A 156 12.91 -6.12 -1.51
CA TRP A 156 13.48 -7.44 -1.25
C TRP A 156 12.43 -8.54 -1.54
N GLU A 157 12.85 -9.59 -2.24
CA GLU A 157 12.01 -10.72 -2.70
C GLU A 157 10.92 -10.34 -3.71
N CYS A 158 11.03 -9.16 -4.35
CA CYS A 158 10.24 -8.82 -5.54
C CYS A 158 10.76 -9.59 -6.78
N THR A 159 10.66 -10.92 -6.77
CA THR A 159 11.26 -11.84 -7.75
C THR A 159 10.79 -11.65 -9.20
N SER A 160 9.67 -10.95 -9.43
CA SER A 160 9.21 -10.58 -10.78
C SER A 160 9.71 -9.22 -11.26
N LEU A 161 10.33 -8.40 -10.40
CA LEU A 161 10.78 -7.05 -10.73
C LEU A 161 12.06 -7.09 -11.57
N LYS A 162 11.91 -6.92 -12.88
CA LYS A 162 13.02 -7.02 -13.85
C LYS A 162 13.76 -5.72 -14.10
N SER A 163 13.09 -4.59 -13.90
CA SER A 163 13.64 -3.26 -14.19
C SER A 163 13.05 -2.24 -13.22
N PHE A 164 13.90 -1.32 -12.77
CA PHE A 164 13.50 -0.19 -11.95
C PHE A 164 14.28 1.05 -12.39
N THR A 165 13.59 2.15 -12.68
CA THR A 165 14.24 3.43 -12.97
C THR A 165 14.35 4.24 -11.69
N VAL A 166 15.59 4.49 -11.25
CA VAL A 166 15.84 5.34 -10.08
C VAL A 166 15.44 6.79 -10.41
N PRO A 167 14.53 7.42 -9.65
CA PRO A 167 14.19 8.82 -9.86
C PRO A 167 15.40 9.74 -9.69
N ALA A 168 15.50 10.79 -10.51
CA ALA A 168 16.63 11.73 -10.47
C ALA A 168 16.81 12.43 -9.10
N GLY A 169 15.75 12.50 -8.29
CA GLY A 169 15.78 13.08 -6.95
C GLY A 169 16.45 12.21 -5.88
N VAL A 170 16.64 10.91 -6.14
CA VAL A 170 17.20 9.95 -5.18
C VAL A 170 18.70 10.19 -5.03
N THR A 171 19.13 10.44 -3.79
CA THR A 171 20.54 10.68 -3.42
C THR A 171 21.14 9.53 -2.62
N LYS A 172 20.33 8.57 -2.17
CA LYS A 172 20.77 7.42 -1.38
C LYS A 172 19.94 6.18 -1.72
N ILE A 173 20.61 5.05 -1.92
CA ILE A 173 20.01 3.72 -2.01
C ILE A 173 20.58 2.93 -0.83
N GLU A 174 19.72 2.43 0.04
CA GLU A 174 20.13 1.72 1.24
C GLU A 174 20.34 0.22 1.02
N LEU A 175 20.58 -0.51 2.11
CA LEU A 175 20.94 -1.91 2.09
C LEU A 175 19.82 -2.76 1.48
N ASN A 176 20.18 -3.68 0.58
CA ASN A 176 19.31 -4.75 0.08
C ASN A 176 17.98 -4.27 -0.54
N VAL A 177 17.92 -3.01 -1.02
CA VAL A 177 16.74 -2.43 -1.70
C VAL A 177 16.23 -3.35 -2.82
N PHE A 178 17.14 -4.00 -3.54
CA PHE A 178 16.86 -4.86 -4.69
C PHE A 178 17.43 -6.27 -4.50
N GLN A 179 17.43 -6.80 -3.27
CA GLN A 179 17.83 -8.19 -3.05
C GLN A 179 16.76 -9.16 -3.59
N ASP A 180 17.16 -10.26 -4.22
CA ASP A 180 16.27 -11.33 -4.71
C ASP A 180 15.13 -10.85 -5.65
N VAL A 181 15.43 -9.80 -6.42
CA VAL A 181 14.62 -9.30 -7.52
C VAL A 181 14.87 -10.10 -8.80
N GLY A 182 13.93 -10.05 -9.75
CA GLY A 182 13.99 -10.86 -10.98
C GLY A 182 15.18 -10.49 -11.88
N HIS A 183 16.06 -11.46 -12.17
CA HIS A 183 17.30 -11.34 -12.97
C HIS A 183 17.51 -10.01 -13.72
N TRP A 184 18.29 -9.13 -13.12
CA TRP A 184 18.68 -7.84 -13.69
C TRP A 184 19.61 -8.05 -14.88
N HIS A 185 19.30 -7.43 -16.01
CA HIS A 185 20.24 -7.21 -17.10
C HIS A 185 20.58 -5.71 -17.09
N LEU A 186 21.84 -5.40 -16.76
CA LEU A 186 22.41 -4.06 -16.91
C LEU A 186 22.61 -3.72 -18.39
#